data_AF-A0A957EGZ5-F1
#
_entry.id   AF-A0A957EGZ5-F1
#
_cell.length_a   1.000
_cell.length_b   1.000
_cell.length_c   1.000
_cell.angle_alpha   90.00
_cell.angle_beta   90.00
_cell.angle_gamma   90.00
#
_symmetry.space_group_name_H-M   'P 1'
#
loop_
_entity.id
_entity.type
_entity.pdbx_description
1 polymer ?
#
loop_
_entity_poly.entity_id
_entity_poly.type
_entity_poly.pdbx_seq_one_letter_code
_entity_poly.pdbx_strand_id
1 'polypeptide(L)'
;MAQNKRPFNYWSPIQAILDLFVSPEAEPDAPARSEYLKDLYFQHRNFDVKGIAAPGEATLNLAHVFVDVGLAPTRQTVSANPIPALHKNGPDERHSIWRFLLRHDQAPRNLVVLGAPGTGKTTLLKHITLTLTTPTQDAPRLNKTPIFLYSRDIAQHIGQNPHYSLLQAIHAMFKSRQITVPLNWLAHDLSNGRCLIMLDGLDEVANLEQRQQVAAWVQRQMRQHPHN
;
A
#
# COMPACT_ATOMS: atom_id res chain seq x y z
N MET A 1 -13.18 -26.39 -40.03
CA MET A 1 -12.60 -25.20 -39.34
C MET A 1 -13.58 -24.75 -38.26
N ALA A 2 -13.41 -25.24 -37.02
CA ALA A 2 -14.28 -24.87 -35.90
C ALA A 2 -13.65 -23.67 -35.17
N GLN A 3 -14.32 -22.52 -35.20
CA GLN A 3 -13.93 -21.33 -34.46
C GLN A 3 -14.19 -21.55 -32.97
N ASN A 4 -13.12 -21.73 -32.22
CA ASN A 4 -13.14 -21.81 -30.76
C ASN A 4 -13.22 -20.38 -30.19
N LYS A 5 -14.40 -19.77 -30.22
CA LYS A 5 -14.64 -18.49 -29.54
C LYS A 5 -14.78 -18.77 -28.04
N ARG A 6 -13.70 -18.60 -27.30
CA ARG A 6 -13.76 -18.49 -25.82
C ARG A 6 -14.63 -17.27 -25.48
N PRO A 7 -15.58 -17.37 -24.53
CA PRO A 7 -16.34 -16.21 -24.10
C PRO A 7 -15.39 -15.22 -23.41
N PHE A 8 -15.35 -13.98 -23.91
CA PHE A 8 -14.78 -12.84 -23.21
C PHE A 8 -15.72 -12.53 -22.04
N ASN A 9 -15.50 -13.16 -20.89
CA ASN A 9 -16.16 -12.73 -19.66
C ASN A 9 -15.62 -11.34 -19.30
N TYR A 10 -16.49 -10.34 -19.36
CA TYR A 10 -16.19 -8.99 -18.91
C TYR A 10 -15.93 -9.04 -17.40
N TRP A 11 -14.65 -9.06 -17.02
CA TRP A 11 -14.26 -9.00 -15.61
C TRP A 11 -14.66 -7.63 -15.06
N SER A 12 -15.58 -7.61 -14.11
CA SER A 12 -15.99 -6.41 -13.39
C SER A 12 -15.24 -6.37 -12.06
N PRO A 13 -14.33 -5.40 -11.84
CA PRO A 13 -13.66 -5.23 -10.55
C PRO A 13 -14.66 -5.02 -9.41
N ILE A 14 -15.79 -4.37 -9.72
CA ILE A 14 -16.88 -4.14 -8.75
C ILE A 14 -17.54 -5.47 -8.37
N GLN A 15 -17.77 -6.35 -9.34
CA GLN A 15 -18.37 -7.65 -9.07
C GLN A 15 -17.40 -8.58 -8.35
N ALA A 16 -16.11 -8.56 -8.71
CA ALA A 16 -15.08 -9.30 -7.98
C ALA A 16 -15.00 -8.85 -6.51
N ILE A 17 -15.07 -7.55 -6.25
CA ILE A 17 -15.14 -6.99 -4.88
C ILE A 17 -16.41 -7.49 -4.18
N LEU A 18 -17.58 -7.43 -4.81
CA LEU A 18 -18.83 -7.89 -4.20
C LEU A 18 -18.78 -9.39 -3.90
N ASP A 19 -18.33 -10.22 -4.84
CA ASP A 19 -18.27 -11.68 -4.71
C ASP A 19 -17.26 -12.14 -3.64
N LEU A 20 -16.23 -11.34 -3.35
CA LEU A 20 -15.30 -11.57 -2.23
C LEU A 20 -15.93 -11.32 -0.85
N PHE A 21 -16.98 -10.51 -0.77
CA PHE A 21 -17.58 -10.07 0.50
C PHE A 21 -19.02 -10.57 0.71
N VAL A 22 -19.66 -11.15 -0.31
CA VAL A 22 -20.93 -11.88 -0.15
C VAL A 22 -20.63 -13.29 0.35
N SER A 23 -20.31 -13.41 1.64
CA SER A 23 -20.59 -14.63 2.40
C SER A 23 -22.02 -14.56 2.93
N PRO A 24 -22.74 -15.70 3.07
CA PRO A 24 -24.09 -15.71 3.65
C PRO A 24 -24.15 -15.20 5.11
N GLU A 25 -22.98 -15.07 5.74
CA GLU A 25 -22.75 -14.56 7.11
C GLU A 25 -21.91 -13.27 7.06
N ALA A 26 -22.32 -12.27 6.27
CA ALA A 26 -21.57 -11.03 6.15
C ALA A 26 -21.40 -10.34 7.53
N GLU A 27 -20.15 -10.16 7.98
CA GLU A 27 -19.86 -9.41 9.20
C GLU A 27 -20.46 -7.99 9.08
N PRO A 28 -20.96 -7.40 10.19
CA PRO A 28 -21.69 -6.12 10.18
C PRO A 28 -20.87 -4.93 9.61
N ASP A 29 -19.56 -5.08 9.46
CA ASP A 29 -18.63 -4.11 8.88
C ASP A 29 -18.36 -4.27 7.37
N ALA A 30 -18.88 -5.33 6.73
CA ALA A 30 -18.63 -5.63 5.31
C ALA A 30 -18.93 -4.47 4.34
N PRO A 31 -20.03 -3.69 4.49
CA PRO A 31 -20.29 -2.55 3.60
C PRO A 31 -19.24 -1.43 3.72
N ALA A 32 -18.85 -1.10 4.95
CA ALA A 32 -17.88 -0.04 5.23
C ALA A 32 -16.48 -0.40 4.72
N ARG A 33 -16.07 -1.67 4.93
CA ARG A 33 -14.82 -2.21 4.38
C ARG A 33 -14.86 -2.19 2.84
N SER A 34 -15.96 -2.61 2.23
CA SER A 34 -16.11 -2.62 0.76
C SER A 34 -16.00 -1.22 0.17
N GLU A 35 -16.63 -0.21 0.77
CA GLU A 35 -16.55 1.18 0.31
C GLU A 35 -15.11 1.71 0.37
N TYR A 36 -14.40 1.45 1.47
CA TYR A 36 -13.00 1.82 1.60
C TYR A 36 -12.09 1.17 0.55
N LEU A 37 -12.23 -0.14 0.33
CA LEU A 37 -11.42 -0.86 -0.66
C LEU A 37 -11.71 -0.39 -2.10
N LYS A 38 -12.96 -0.03 -2.38
CA LYS A 38 -13.34 0.60 -3.66
C LYS A 38 -12.64 1.95 -3.82
N ASP A 39 -12.67 2.83 -2.81
CA ASP A 39 -11.95 4.11 -2.87
C ASP A 39 -10.46 3.92 -3.17
N LEU A 40 -9.79 3.02 -2.44
CA LEU A 40 -8.38 2.69 -2.67
C LEU A 40 -8.12 2.20 -4.10
N TYR A 41 -8.99 1.32 -4.64
CA TYR A 41 -8.88 0.87 -6.03
C TYR A 41 -9.00 2.04 -7.00
N PHE A 42 -10.04 2.87 -6.88
CA PHE A 42 -10.26 4.00 -7.79
C PHE A 42 -9.13 5.02 -7.76
N GLN A 43 -8.52 5.24 -6.58
CA GLN A 43 -7.41 6.17 -6.43
C GLN A 43 -6.12 5.65 -7.09
N HIS A 44 -5.85 4.35 -7.03
CA HIS A 44 -4.55 3.80 -7.42
C HIS A 44 -4.54 3.07 -8.77
N ARG A 45 -5.71 2.80 -9.38
CA ARG A 45 -5.83 2.05 -10.64
C ARG A 45 -5.18 2.73 -11.84
N ASN A 46 -5.02 4.05 -11.81
CA ASN A 46 -4.45 4.80 -12.92
C ASN A 46 -2.94 5.01 -12.71
N PHE A 47 -2.16 4.72 -13.75
CA PHE A 47 -0.76 5.05 -13.81
C PHE A 47 -0.59 6.44 -14.42
N ASP A 48 -0.04 7.37 -13.65
CA ASP A 48 0.29 8.72 -14.13
C ASP A 48 1.50 8.64 -15.07
N VAL A 49 1.28 8.83 -16.36
CA VAL A 49 2.33 8.89 -17.38
C VAL A 49 3.03 10.26 -17.33
N LYS A 50 3.48 10.70 -16.15
CA LYS A 50 4.29 11.92 -16.03
C LYS A 50 5.70 11.62 -16.53
N GLY A 51 5.94 11.87 -17.82
CA GLY A 51 7.25 11.74 -18.46
C GLY A 51 7.25 11.30 -19.92
N ILE A 52 6.11 10.83 -20.46
CA ILE A 52 5.96 10.49 -21.89
C ILE A 52 4.87 11.41 -22.44
N ALA A 53 5.26 12.64 -22.77
CA ALA A 53 4.36 13.59 -23.41
C ALA A 53 4.11 13.15 -24.86
N ALA A 54 2.98 12.52 -25.12
CA ALA A 54 2.35 12.52 -26.42
C ALA A 54 0.89 13.02 -26.25
N PRO A 55 0.37 13.87 -27.16
CA PRO A 55 -0.98 14.41 -27.03
C PRO A 55 -2.02 13.30 -27.15
N GLY A 56 -2.88 13.16 -26.14
CA GLY A 56 -3.92 12.13 -26.04
C GLY A 56 -3.71 11.24 -24.81
N GLU A 57 -4.21 11.69 -23.66
CA GLU A 57 -4.05 11.06 -22.35
C GLU A 57 -4.66 9.64 -22.29
N ALA A 58 -3.91 8.64 -22.72
CA ALA A 58 -4.20 7.26 -22.37
C ALA A 58 -3.79 7.04 -20.90
N THR A 59 -4.76 7.17 -19.99
CA THR A 59 -4.58 6.69 -18.61
C THR A 59 -4.40 5.17 -18.65
N LEU A 60 -3.18 4.71 -18.37
CA LEU A 60 -2.89 3.28 -18.35
C LEU A 60 -3.40 2.69 -17.04
N ASN A 61 -4.10 1.56 -17.12
CA ASN A 61 -4.46 0.80 -15.92
C ASN A 61 -3.19 0.16 -15.36
N LEU A 62 -2.80 0.55 -14.14
CA LEU A 62 -1.57 0.08 -13.50
C LEU A 62 -1.52 -1.45 -13.38
N ALA A 63 -2.67 -2.11 -13.15
CA ALA A 63 -2.73 -3.57 -13.09
C ALA A 63 -2.30 -4.25 -14.40
N HIS A 64 -2.42 -3.55 -15.54
CA HIS A 64 -2.08 -4.09 -16.87
C HIS A 64 -0.67 -3.73 -17.35
N VAL A 65 -0.01 -2.76 -16.72
CA VAL A 65 1.31 -2.25 -17.16
C VAL A 65 2.42 -2.44 -16.13
N PHE A 66 2.09 -2.99 -14.97
CA PHE A 66 3.07 -3.27 -13.93
C PHE A 66 4.05 -4.37 -14.36
N VAL A 67 5.34 -4.07 -14.24
CA VAL A 67 6.42 -5.05 -14.35
C VAL A 67 7.02 -5.22 -12.97
N ASP A 68 7.14 -6.47 -12.50
CA ASP A 68 7.64 -6.76 -11.16
C ASP A 68 9.04 -6.19 -10.96
N VAL A 69 9.22 -5.49 -9.85
CA VAL A 69 10.51 -4.87 -9.48
C VAL A 69 11.26 -5.89 -8.65
N GLY A 70 12.44 -6.31 -9.14
CA GLY A 70 13.31 -7.20 -8.38
C GLY A 70 13.81 -6.54 -7.10
N LEU A 71 13.47 -7.12 -5.95
CA LEU A 71 13.95 -6.67 -4.65
C LEU A 71 15.12 -7.54 -4.18
N ALA A 72 16.18 -6.89 -3.71
CA ALA A 72 17.31 -7.54 -3.06
C ALA A 72 17.26 -7.29 -1.55
N PRO A 73 17.34 -8.32 -0.69
CA PRO A 73 17.36 -8.13 0.75
C PRO A 73 18.65 -7.43 1.17
N THR A 74 18.54 -6.45 2.07
CA THR A 74 19.69 -5.77 2.68
C THR A 74 19.56 -5.81 4.19
N ARG A 75 20.63 -6.21 4.87
CA ARG A 75 20.76 -6.09 6.33
C ARG A 75 21.59 -4.85 6.63
N GLN A 76 20.96 -3.67 6.66
CA GLN A 76 21.59 -2.44 7.14
C GLN A 76 21.09 -2.12 8.54
N THR A 77 22.01 -1.82 9.45
CA THR A 77 21.72 -1.19 10.75
C THR A 77 21.16 0.21 10.51
N VAL A 78 20.11 0.55 11.26
CA VAL A 78 19.42 1.85 11.20
C VAL A 78 20.44 2.98 11.35
N SER A 79 20.65 3.75 10.28
CA SER A 79 21.55 4.91 10.27
C SER A 79 20.82 6.13 10.84
N ALA A 80 21.56 7.10 11.40
CA ALA A 80 20.99 8.38 11.86
C ALA A 80 20.34 9.21 10.73
N ASN A 81 20.67 8.92 9.47
CA ASN A 81 19.98 9.49 8.31
C ASN A 81 18.65 8.76 8.04
N PRO A 82 17.51 9.48 7.99
CA PRO A 82 16.19 8.89 7.71
C PRO A 82 16.06 8.35 6.28
N ILE A 83 16.98 8.71 5.39
CA ILE A 83 17.12 8.14 4.05
C ILE A 83 18.54 7.57 3.95
N PRO A 84 18.73 6.24 4.04
CA PRO A 84 20.05 5.63 3.95
C PRO A 84 20.60 5.72 2.52
N ALA A 85 21.92 5.87 2.41
CA ALA A 85 22.61 5.79 1.12
C ALA A 85 22.57 4.34 0.59
N LEU A 86 22.20 4.19 -0.68
CA LEU A 86 22.16 2.89 -1.35
C LEU A 86 23.59 2.42 -1.68
N HIS A 87 24.06 1.37 -1.00
CA HIS A 87 25.27 0.65 -1.37
C HIS A 87 24.88 -0.74 -1.89
N LYS A 88 25.27 -1.06 -3.14
CA LYS A 88 24.99 -2.37 -3.76
C LYS A 88 25.91 -3.44 -3.16
N ASN A 89 25.49 -4.05 -2.05
CA ASN A 89 26.19 -5.19 -1.44
C ASN A 89 25.21 -6.37 -1.33
N GLY A 90 25.20 -7.27 -2.32
CA GLY A 90 24.42 -8.50 -2.27
C GLY A 90 24.38 -9.25 -3.61
N PRO A 91 24.12 -10.57 -3.60
CA PRO A 91 23.91 -11.34 -4.83
C PRO A 91 22.69 -10.81 -5.61
N ASP A 92 22.74 -10.91 -6.95
CA ASP A 92 21.78 -10.38 -7.91
C ASP A 92 20.44 -11.18 -7.96
N GLU A 93 19.99 -11.65 -6.80
CA GLU A 93 18.79 -12.46 -6.67
C GLU A 93 17.56 -11.54 -6.61
N ARG A 94 16.79 -11.51 -7.70
CA ARG A 94 15.58 -10.71 -7.82
C ARG A 94 14.40 -11.43 -7.21
N HIS A 95 13.84 -10.89 -6.14
CA HIS A 95 12.66 -11.43 -5.48
C HIS A 95 11.44 -10.52 -5.64
N SER A 96 10.26 -11.12 -5.81
CA SER A 96 8.99 -10.41 -5.75
C SER A 96 8.69 -9.93 -4.32
N ILE A 97 7.97 -8.80 -4.16
CA ILE A 97 7.58 -8.28 -2.84
C ILE A 97 6.78 -9.29 -2.01
N TRP A 98 5.98 -10.12 -2.68
CA TRP A 98 5.14 -11.13 -2.05
C TRP A 98 5.95 -12.18 -1.28
N ARG A 99 7.19 -12.46 -1.71
CA ARG A 99 8.10 -13.36 -0.96
C ARG A 99 8.42 -12.83 0.44
N PHE A 100 8.40 -11.51 0.63
CA PHE A 100 8.67 -10.88 1.90
C PHE A 100 7.39 -10.72 2.73
N LEU A 101 6.27 -10.36 2.09
CA LEU A 101 4.99 -10.14 2.76
C LEU A 101 4.29 -11.41 3.25
N LEU A 102 4.48 -12.55 2.56
CA LEU A 102 3.81 -13.82 2.90
C LEU A 102 4.56 -14.67 3.94
N ARG A 103 5.69 -14.19 4.48
CA ARG A 103 6.45 -14.95 5.49
C ARG A 103 5.84 -14.76 6.86
N HIS A 104 5.28 -15.83 7.43
CA HIS A 104 4.59 -15.78 8.71
C HIS A 104 5.51 -15.77 9.94
N ASP A 105 6.65 -16.49 9.92
CA ASP A 105 7.31 -16.87 11.20
C ASP A 105 8.80 -16.49 11.36
N GLN A 106 9.47 -16.00 10.31
CA GLN A 106 10.93 -15.76 10.32
C GLN A 106 11.37 -14.44 9.63
N ALA A 107 10.42 -13.66 9.10
CA ALA A 107 10.73 -12.41 8.40
C ALA A 107 10.51 -11.19 9.29
N PRO A 108 11.30 -10.10 9.08
CA PRO A 108 10.96 -8.82 9.68
C PRO A 108 9.58 -8.39 9.19
N ARG A 109 8.66 -8.15 10.15
CA ARG A 109 7.29 -7.64 9.88
C ARG A 109 7.31 -6.25 9.25
N ASN A 110 8.40 -5.52 9.44
CA ASN A 110 8.60 -4.18 8.94
C ASN A 110 9.60 -4.20 7.77
N LEU A 111 9.19 -3.62 6.65
CA LEU A 111 9.98 -3.54 5.44
C LEU A 111 10.23 -2.08 5.06
N VAL A 112 11.44 -1.80 4.58
CA VAL A 112 11.79 -0.51 3.97
C VAL A 112 12.21 -0.79 2.53
N VAL A 113 11.51 -0.18 1.58
CA VAL A 113 11.85 -0.27 0.17
C VAL A 113 12.78 0.88 -0.17
N LEU A 114 14.05 0.56 -0.45
CA LEU A 114 15.06 1.53 -0.85
C LEU A 114 15.29 1.46 -2.36
N GLY A 115 15.45 2.62 -2.99
CA GLY A 115 15.68 2.74 -4.42
C GLY A 115 15.85 4.19 -4.82
N ALA A 116 16.65 4.44 -5.86
CA ALA A 116 16.84 5.77 -6.41
C ALA A 116 15.49 6.39 -6.85
N PRO A 117 15.42 7.72 -7.03
CA PRO A 117 14.26 8.33 -7.68
C PRO A 117 13.95 7.64 -9.03
N GLY A 118 12.67 7.41 -9.31
CA GLY A 118 12.23 6.76 -10.56
C GLY A 118 12.32 5.23 -10.60
N THR A 119 12.81 4.54 -9.55
CA THR A 119 12.86 3.06 -9.53
C THR A 119 11.51 2.37 -9.30
N GLY A 120 10.41 3.12 -9.28
CA GLY A 120 9.06 2.56 -9.16
C GLY A 120 8.60 2.21 -7.73
N LYS A 121 9.17 2.80 -6.67
CA LYS A 121 8.77 2.54 -5.26
C LYS A 121 7.27 2.79 -5.02
N THR A 122 6.79 3.99 -5.36
CA THR A 122 5.37 4.33 -5.32
C THR A 122 4.54 3.37 -6.17
N THR A 123 5.02 3.02 -7.36
CA THR A 123 4.36 2.07 -8.26
C THR A 123 4.23 0.68 -7.62
N LEU A 124 5.26 0.20 -6.94
CA LEU A 124 5.25 -1.06 -6.19
C LEU A 124 4.21 -1.03 -5.07
N LEU A 125 4.19 0.03 -4.25
CA LEU A 125 3.20 0.16 -3.17
C LEU A 125 1.77 0.23 -3.74
N LYS A 126 1.54 0.96 -4.83
CA LYS A 126 0.24 0.99 -5.53
C LYS A 126 -0.14 -0.40 -6.06
N HIS A 127 0.79 -1.16 -6.62
CA HIS A 127 0.55 -2.53 -7.09
C HIS A 127 0.12 -3.46 -5.95
N ILE A 128 0.77 -3.37 -4.78
CA ILE A 128 0.36 -4.13 -3.58
C ILE A 128 -1.07 -3.74 -3.19
N THR A 129 -1.37 -2.45 -3.08
CA THR A 129 -2.73 -1.97 -2.75
C THR A 129 -3.78 -2.53 -3.70
N LEU A 130 -3.54 -2.45 -5.01
CA LEU A 130 -4.48 -2.96 -6.03
C LEU A 130 -4.65 -4.48 -5.95
N THR A 131 -3.57 -5.22 -5.70
CA THR A 131 -3.66 -6.68 -5.56
C THR A 131 -4.51 -7.08 -4.34
N LEU A 132 -4.45 -6.30 -3.26
CA LEU A 132 -5.23 -6.54 -2.04
C LEU A 132 -6.68 -6.03 -2.13
N THR A 133 -6.96 -5.03 -2.96
CA THR A 133 -8.34 -4.53 -3.16
C THR A 133 -9.10 -5.30 -4.24
N THR A 134 -8.40 -5.94 -5.18
CA THR A 134 -9.01 -6.79 -6.23
C THR A 134 -8.30 -8.15 -6.33
N PRO A 135 -8.40 -9.03 -5.32
CA PRO A 135 -7.76 -10.34 -5.39
C PRO A 135 -8.37 -11.19 -6.50
N THR A 136 -7.51 -11.71 -7.37
CA THR A 136 -7.86 -12.72 -8.38
C THR A 136 -7.51 -14.12 -7.87
N GLN A 137 -7.96 -15.16 -8.57
CA GLN A 137 -7.67 -16.56 -8.16
C GLN A 137 -6.16 -16.84 -8.08
N ASP A 138 -5.37 -16.23 -8.96
CA ASP A 138 -3.93 -16.40 -9.04
C ASP A 138 -3.14 -15.37 -8.23
N ALA A 139 -3.82 -14.40 -7.60
CA ALA A 139 -3.15 -13.36 -6.82
C ALA A 139 -2.62 -13.90 -5.48
N PRO A 140 -1.46 -13.43 -5.02
CA PRO A 140 -0.97 -13.66 -3.67
C PRO A 140 -2.01 -13.29 -2.62
N ARG A 141 -2.37 -14.24 -1.75
CA ARG A 141 -3.36 -14.02 -0.68
C ARG A 141 -2.68 -13.55 0.59
N LEU A 142 -2.82 -12.27 0.88
CA LEU A 142 -2.47 -11.68 2.17
C LEU A 142 -3.76 -11.19 2.83
N ASN A 143 -4.15 -11.81 3.94
CA ASN A 143 -5.37 -11.46 4.68
C ASN A 143 -5.15 -10.19 5.53
N LYS A 144 -4.84 -9.08 4.88
CA LYS A 144 -4.59 -7.78 5.50
C LYS A 144 -5.35 -6.68 4.75
N THR A 145 -6.00 -5.80 5.49
CA THR A 145 -6.58 -4.55 4.97
C THR A 145 -5.44 -3.58 4.63
N PRO A 146 -5.25 -3.18 3.36
CA PRO A 146 -4.22 -2.21 3.00
C PRO A 146 -4.56 -0.81 3.53
N ILE A 147 -3.59 -0.13 4.12
CA ILE A 147 -3.68 1.28 4.49
C ILE A 147 -2.54 2.02 3.80
N PHE A 148 -2.86 2.91 2.86
CA PHE A 148 -1.88 3.69 2.10
C PHE A 148 -1.87 5.15 2.58
N LEU A 149 -0.75 5.58 3.18
CA LEU A 149 -0.53 6.94 3.65
C LEU A 149 0.64 7.58 2.90
N TYR A 150 0.49 8.84 2.49
CA TYR A 150 1.62 9.63 2.01
C TYR A 150 2.29 10.34 3.19
N SER A 151 3.61 10.22 3.28
CA SER A 151 4.41 10.83 4.36
C SER A 151 4.23 12.35 4.38
N ARG A 152 4.13 12.99 3.21
CA ARG A 152 3.90 14.43 3.07
C ARG A 152 2.56 14.90 3.66
N ASP A 153 1.51 14.07 3.59
CA ASP A 153 0.17 14.43 4.08
C ASP A 153 0.10 14.38 5.62
N ILE A 154 0.91 13.53 6.24
CA ILE A 154 0.95 13.36 7.71
C ILE A 154 2.06 14.18 8.37
N ALA A 155 3.09 14.60 7.64
CA ALA A 155 4.26 15.30 8.19
C ALA A 155 3.88 16.55 8.99
N GLN A 156 2.98 17.39 8.44
CA GLN A 156 2.52 18.60 9.13
C GLN A 156 1.78 18.28 10.44
N HIS A 157 0.91 17.28 10.43
CA HIS A 157 0.16 16.86 11.61
C HIS A 157 1.09 16.34 12.73
N ILE A 158 2.13 15.60 12.35
CA ILE A 158 3.15 15.10 13.28
C ILE A 158 3.94 16.26 13.91
N GLY A 159 4.30 17.27 13.11
CA GLY A 159 5.00 18.46 13.61
C GLY A 159 4.16 19.30 14.58
N GLN A 160 2.84 19.33 14.38
CA GLN A 160 1.90 20.06 15.25
C GLN A 160 1.51 19.28 16.51
N ASN A 161 1.52 17.94 16.44
CA ASN A 161 1.14 17.07 17.55
C ASN A 161 2.14 15.91 17.70
N PRO A 162 3.06 15.96 18.67
CA PRO A 162 4.01 14.88 18.93
C PRO A 162 3.35 13.52 19.24
N HIS A 163 2.13 13.54 19.76
CA HIS A 163 1.31 12.36 20.09
C HIS A 163 0.34 11.95 18.98
N TYR A 164 0.48 12.50 17.77
CA TYR A 164 -0.35 12.13 16.63
C TYR A 164 -0.31 10.61 16.43
N SER A 165 -1.45 9.94 16.39
CA SER A 165 -1.54 8.47 16.29
C SER A 165 -1.79 8.00 14.86
N LEU A 166 -1.49 6.72 14.58
CA LEU A 166 -1.84 6.09 13.31
C LEU A 166 -3.35 6.17 13.05
N LEU A 167 -4.19 5.98 14.07
CA LEU A 167 -5.64 6.10 13.93
C LEU A 167 -6.03 7.53 13.52
N GLN A 168 -5.41 8.57 14.08
CA GLN A 168 -5.64 9.95 13.67
C GLN A 168 -5.20 10.21 12.22
N ALA A 169 -4.08 9.64 11.78
CA ALA A 169 -3.64 9.68 10.39
C ALA A 169 -4.66 9.05 9.44
N ILE A 170 -5.21 7.90 9.81
CA ILE A 170 -6.27 7.22 9.06
C ILE A 170 -7.53 8.07 9.04
N HIS A 171 -7.98 8.62 10.18
CA HIS A 171 -9.15 9.52 10.22
C HIS A 171 -8.97 10.73 9.30
N ALA A 172 -7.80 11.36 9.33
CA ALA A 172 -7.50 12.50 8.46
C ALA A 172 -7.54 12.12 6.97
N MET A 173 -7.01 10.94 6.63
CA MET A 173 -7.08 10.36 5.29
C MET A 173 -8.52 10.09 4.86
N PHE A 174 -9.36 9.48 5.71
CA PHE A 174 -10.77 9.24 5.38
C PHE A 174 -11.53 10.54 5.15
N LYS A 175 -11.28 11.54 6.00
CA LYS A 175 -11.88 12.87 5.87
C LYS A 175 -11.47 13.56 4.58
N SER A 176 -10.19 13.54 4.20
CA SER A 176 -9.73 14.16 2.95
C SER A 176 -10.29 13.48 1.71
N ARG A 177 -10.65 12.20 1.82
CA ARG A 177 -11.29 11.40 0.76
C ARG A 177 -12.81 11.43 0.79
N GLN A 178 -13.41 12.16 1.73
CA GLN A 178 -14.87 12.23 1.90
C GLN A 178 -15.52 10.85 2.14
N ILE A 179 -14.77 9.90 2.71
CA ILE A 179 -15.30 8.60 3.09
C ILE A 179 -16.09 8.78 4.38
N THR A 180 -17.39 8.48 4.34
CA THR A 180 -18.33 8.77 5.45
C THR A 180 -18.64 7.57 6.34
N VAL A 181 -18.08 6.39 6.02
CA VAL A 181 -18.37 5.17 6.77
C VAL A 181 -17.72 5.17 8.16
N PRO A 182 -18.33 4.48 9.15
CA PRO A 182 -17.74 4.31 10.47
C PRO A 182 -16.36 3.65 10.40
N LEU A 183 -15.43 4.08 11.24
CA LEU A 183 -14.05 3.59 11.27
C LEU A 183 -13.80 2.48 12.31
N ASN A 184 -14.84 2.08 13.04
CA ASN A 184 -14.74 1.11 14.13
C ASN A 184 -14.17 -0.23 13.66
N TRP A 185 -14.56 -0.68 12.47
CA TRP A 185 -14.06 -1.91 11.87
C TRP A 185 -12.57 -1.85 11.55
N LEU A 186 -12.07 -0.68 11.13
CA LEU A 186 -10.66 -0.50 10.81
C LEU A 186 -9.82 -0.37 12.08
N ALA A 187 -10.37 0.26 13.12
CA ALA A 187 -9.76 0.25 14.45
C ALA A 187 -9.65 -1.17 15.01
N HIS A 188 -10.69 -1.99 14.81
CA HIS A 188 -10.69 -3.42 15.15
C HIS A 188 -9.69 -4.22 14.31
N ASP A 189 -9.60 -3.99 13.00
CA ASP A 189 -8.59 -4.62 12.15
C ASP A 189 -7.18 -4.24 12.62
N LEU A 190 -6.95 -2.97 12.92
CA LEU A 190 -5.67 -2.47 13.40
C LEU A 190 -5.28 -3.08 14.75
N SER A 191 -6.22 -3.23 15.70
CA SER A 191 -5.91 -3.84 16.99
C SER A 191 -5.60 -5.34 16.89
N ASN A 192 -6.22 -6.03 15.93
CA ASN A 192 -6.00 -7.47 15.71
C ASN A 192 -4.84 -7.78 14.76
N GLY A 193 -4.05 -6.79 14.35
CA GLY A 193 -2.95 -7.03 13.42
C GLY A 193 -3.43 -7.42 12.02
N ARG A 194 -4.65 -7.01 11.61
CA ARG A 194 -5.24 -7.32 10.31
C ARG A 194 -5.02 -6.22 9.26
N CYS A 195 -4.14 -5.25 9.51
CA CYS A 195 -3.81 -4.21 8.53
C CYS A 195 -2.39 -4.37 7.96
N LEU A 196 -2.20 -3.95 6.71
CA LEU A 196 -0.89 -3.73 6.09
C LEU A 196 -0.70 -2.23 5.93
N ILE A 197 0.22 -1.65 6.69
CA ILE A 197 0.45 -0.19 6.70
C ILE A 197 1.56 0.15 5.72
N MET A 198 1.23 0.95 4.71
CA MET A 198 2.15 1.42 3.68
C MET A 198 2.31 2.93 3.77
N LEU A 199 3.57 3.37 3.84
CA LEU A 199 3.95 4.77 3.89
C LEU A 199 4.81 5.07 2.66
N ASP A 200 4.37 6.05 1.85
CA ASP A 200 5.08 6.45 0.64
C ASP A 200 5.64 7.87 0.73
N GLY A 201 6.66 8.17 -0.07
CA GLY A 201 7.12 9.54 -0.30
C GLY A 201 7.78 10.23 0.90
N LEU A 202 8.55 9.51 1.73
CA LEU A 202 9.34 10.16 2.79
C LEU A 202 10.35 11.18 2.22
N ASP A 203 10.90 10.89 1.04
CA ASP A 203 11.82 11.77 0.29
C ASP A 203 11.16 13.05 -0.22
N GLU A 204 9.83 13.08 -0.35
CA GLU A 204 9.05 14.25 -0.76
C GLU A 204 8.72 15.20 0.41
N VAL A 205 9.09 14.85 1.63
CA VAL A 205 8.89 15.71 2.81
C VAL A 205 9.94 16.83 2.81
N ALA A 206 9.44 18.07 2.87
CA ALA A 206 10.15 19.29 2.49
C ALA A 206 11.53 19.48 3.12
N ASN A 207 11.68 19.22 4.43
CA ASN A 207 12.94 19.43 5.14
C ASN A 207 13.37 18.20 5.95
N LEU A 208 14.65 18.20 6.35
CA LEU A 208 15.28 17.08 7.06
C LEU A 208 14.65 16.86 8.44
N GLU A 209 14.31 17.93 9.15
CA GLU A 209 13.71 17.86 10.49
C GLU A 209 12.33 17.17 10.45
N GLN A 210 11.46 17.55 9.51
CA GLN A 210 10.18 16.90 9.29
C GLN A 210 10.36 15.44 8.89
N ARG A 211 11.34 15.12 8.03
CA ARG A 211 11.67 13.72 7.70
C ARG A 211 12.07 12.91 8.94
N GLN A 212 12.86 13.49 9.84
CA GLN A 212 13.24 12.86 11.10
C GLN A 212 12.04 12.69 12.04
N GLN A 213 11.15 13.68 12.12
CA GLN A 213 9.91 13.60 12.89
C GLN A 213 8.98 12.50 12.37
N VAL A 214 8.81 12.39 11.05
CA VAL A 214 8.06 11.30 10.42
C VAL A 214 8.73 9.95 10.72
N ALA A 215 10.04 9.81 10.53
CA ALA A 215 10.75 8.56 10.83
C ALA A 215 10.60 8.15 12.30
N ALA A 216 10.74 9.09 13.23
CA ALA A 216 10.54 8.85 14.66
C ALA A 216 9.08 8.48 14.97
N TRP A 217 8.11 9.10 14.28
CA TRP A 217 6.70 8.77 14.40
C TRP A 217 6.42 7.34 13.92
N VAL A 218 6.95 6.93 12.76
CA VAL A 218 6.85 5.57 12.23
C VAL A 218 7.37 4.55 13.24
N GLN A 219 8.56 4.79 13.81
CA GLN A 219 9.13 3.93 14.84
C GLN A 219 8.23 3.82 16.08
N ARG A 220 7.55 4.90 16.49
CA ARG A 220 6.57 4.85 17.59
C ARG A 220 5.36 4.00 17.21
N GLN A 221 4.81 4.17 16.01
CA GLN A 221 3.63 3.42 15.56
C GLN A 221 3.94 1.92 15.41
N MET A 222 5.14 1.56 14.94
CA MET A 222 5.59 0.16 14.87
C MET A 222 5.61 -0.52 16.25
N ARG A 223 5.99 0.22 17.31
CA ARG A 223 5.97 -0.29 18.68
C ARG A 223 4.56 -0.38 19.26
N GLN A 224 3.67 0.52 18.88
CA GLN A 224 2.28 0.55 19.33
C GLN A 224 1.40 -0.49 18.61
N HIS A 225 1.77 -0.88 17.39
CA HIS A 225 1.01 -1.78 16.54
C HIS A 225 1.88 -2.95 16.00
N PRO A 226 2.54 -3.75 16.86
CA PRO A 226 3.58 -4.72 16.48
C PRO A 226 3.09 -5.90 15.63
N HIS A 227 1.77 -6.11 15.55
CA HIS A 227 1.15 -7.20 14.81
C HIS A 227 0.70 -6.81 13.39
N ASN A 228 0.79 -5.53 13.03
CA ASN A 228 0.43 -5.05 11.69
C ASN A 228 1.60 -5.14 10.73
#